data_AF-A0A4R1RW92-F1
#
_entry.id   AF-A0A4R1RW92-F1
#
_cell.length_a   1.000
_cell.length_b   1.000
_cell.length_c   1.000
_cell.angle_alpha   90.00
_cell.angle_beta   90.00
_cell.angle_gamma   90.00
#
_symmetry.space_group_name_H-M   'P 1'
#
loop_
_entity.id
_entity.type
_entity.pdbx_description
1 polymer ?
#
loop_
_entity_poly.entity_id
_entity_poly.type
_entity_poly.pdbx_seq_one_letter_code
_entity_poly.pdbx_strand_id
1 'polypeptide(L)'
;MTSFFLLNRKYLALGALVAILAAGCLKKPGPRSGEFQFKVIDSQTREPISGVAVSIGDYHLQTDRTGLVRIADLPPGDYAMRLERQWYPTADFTVHYVGRPVEDIYLTSNIRLQGAILYSGDRSGNRDIYQLDLASRSVTQLVDYPSHEGEPVPVSSTAMIFTSNANSENEEDLYLYQAGSPAQALCSSGKTDNQPTVDQDGKILIFHSTRNTTGRIYQYSLSTSVPTRSAVSGPVELTEGYEPAINPSGTWVAYINSNQLWVAKLTGSGLSDKRALPAKLDPGNPCWSPDGEYLAFDARNEPKGPRYIFVIRMEDHAVQQVTADFGSAKMSDHRHPGWCKDEAGDFWLFFSTAIIYDTRIDIYGVKFIPGKTADTYDWLMLSGGSGSKTDPTWRSEP
;
A
#
# COMPACT_ATOMS: atom_id res chain seq x y z
N MET A 1 -77.05 19.50 56.94
CA MET A 1 -77.44 18.75 58.14
C MET A 1 -77.50 17.28 57.78
N THR A 2 -76.80 16.45 58.55
CA THR A 2 -77.09 15.03 58.86
C THR A 2 -77.19 14.04 57.68
N SER A 3 -76.22 13.13 57.46
CA SER A 3 -75.79 11.99 58.31
C SER A 3 -76.44 10.67 57.89
N PHE A 4 -75.61 9.70 57.47
CA PHE A 4 -75.34 8.40 58.14
C PHE A 4 -76.08 7.20 57.51
N PHE A 5 -75.37 6.27 56.85
CA PHE A 5 -74.81 5.06 57.48
C PHE A 5 -74.00 4.19 56.50
N LEU A 6 -72.88 3.69 57.01
CA LEU A 6 -71.93 2.73 56.44
C LEU A 6 -72.37 1.28 56.67
N LEU A 7 -72.02 0.36 55.75
CA LEU A 7 -71.18 -0.85 55.95
C LEU A 7 -71.10 -1.65 54.62
N ASN A 8 -69.93 -1.73 53.92
CA ASN A 8 -68.91 -2.81 53.93
C ASN A 8 -69.46 -4.24 53.62
N ARG A 9 -68.92 -5.10 52.73
CA ARG A 9 -67.58 -5.28 52.12
C ARG A 9 -67.65 -6.31 50.95
N LYS A 10 -66.82 -6.08 49.90
CA LYS A 10 -66.09 -7.04 49.00
C LYS A 10 -66.96 -8.00 48.14
N TYR A 11 -66.78 -8.17 46.82
CA TYR A 11 -65.60 -8.19 45.96
C TYR A 11 -65.93 -7.63 44.56
N LEU A 12 -64.91 -7.04 43.93
CA LEU A 12 -64.93 -6.46 42.60
C LEU A 12 -64.86 -7.51 41.48
N ALA A 13 -65.37 -7.09 40.32
CA ALA A 13 -65.03 -7.50 38.95
C ALA A 13 -65.80 -8.69 38.35
N LEU A 14 -66.83 -8.34 37.56
CA LEU A 14 -66.89 -8.75 36.15
C LEU A 14 -67.81 -7.78 35.37
N GLY A 15 -67.22 -6.69 34.87
CA GLY A 15 -67.89 -5.79 33.94
C GLY A 15 -67.63 -6.25 32.51
N ALA A 16 -68.68 -6.72 31.84
CA ALA A 16 -68.67 -6.97 30.41
C ALA A 16 -68.47 -5.65 29.65
N LEU A 17 -67.38 -5.54 28.89
CA LEU A 17 -67.27 -4.58 27.81
C LEU A 17 -67.11 -5.37 26.50
N VAL A 18 -68.18 -5.41 25.73
CA VAL A 18 -68.16 -5.84 24.33
C VAL A 18 -67.41 -4.75 23.57
N ALA A 19 -66.13 -4.98 23.28
CA ALA A 19 -65.38 -4.23 22.29
C ALA A 19 -65.33 -5.06 21.01
N ILE A 20 -65.85 -4.47 19.94
CA ILE A 20 -65.94 -5.03 18.59
C ILE A 20 -64.54 -5.39 18.10
N LEU A 21 -64.21 -6.68 18.06
CA LEU A 21 -63.08 -7.21 17.30
C LEU A 21 -63.45 -7.17 15.81
N ALA A 22 -63.37 -5.99 15.21
CA ALA A 22 -63.13 -5.90 13.78
C ALA A 22 -61.65 -6.23 13.55
N ALA A 23 -61.33 -7.54 13.60
CA ALA A 23 -60.07 -8.06 13.09
C ALA A 23 -60.06 -7.98 11.56
N GLY A 24 -60.14 -6.76 11.03
CA GLY A 24 -59.63 -6.49 9.70
C GLY A 24 -58.13 -6.69 9.79
N CYS A 25 -57.60 -7.68 9.07
CA CYS A 25 -56.16 -7.79 8.85
C CYS A 25 -55.67 -6.40 8.38
N LEU A 26 -55.06 -5.62 9.27
CA LEU A 26 -54.32 -4.43 8.85
C LEU A 26 -53.23 -4.96 7.93
N LYS A 27 -53.46 -4.79 6.62
CA LYS A 27 -52.52 -5.21 5.59
C LYS A 27 -51.20 -4.55 5.96
N LYS A 28 -50.21 -5.37 6.32
CA LYS A 28 -48.89 -4.89 6.74
C LYS A 28 -48.46 -3.84 5.69
N PRO A 29 -48.10 -2.61 6.09
CA PRO A 29 -47.76 -1.58 5.12
C PRO A 29 -46.67 -2.14 4.19
N GLY A 30 -46.92 -2.02 2.88
CA GLY A 30 -45.99 -2.50 1.86
C GLY A 30 -44.64 -1.79 1.97
N PRO A 31 -43.56 -2.38 1.42
CA PRO A 31 -42.27 -1.71 1.35
C PRO A 31 -42.44 -0.35 0.67
N ARG A 32 -41.66 0.64 1.11
CA ARG A 32 -41.67 2.01 0.59
C ARG A 32 -40.33 2.32 -0.05
N SER A 33 -40.30 3.34 -0.90
CA SER A 33 -39.04 3.88 -1.38
C SER A 33 -38.15 4.29 -0.21
N GLY A 34 -36.85 4.19 -0.41
CA GLY A 34 -35.89 4.53 0.61
C GLY A 34 -34.49 4.67 0.05
N GLU A 35 -33.56 4.89 0.96
CA GLU A 35 -32.16 4.96 0.65
C GLU A 35 -31.62 3.58 0.28
N PHE A 36 -31.15 3.45 -0.95
CA PHE A 36 -30.41 2.29 -1.44
C PHE A 36 -28.93 2.61 -1.35
N GLN A 37 -28.22 1.95 -0.44
CA GLN A 37 -26.78 2.13 -0.29
C GLN A 37 -26.10 0.82 0.09
N PHE A 38 -24.84 0.69 -0.32
CA PHE A 38 -23.94 -0.40 -0.02
C PHE A 38 -22.51 0.02 -0.32
N LYS A 39 -21.54 -0.70 0.24
CA LYS A 39 -20.13 -0.58 -0.14
C LYS A 39 -19.70 -1.73 -1.04
N VAL A 40 -18.76 -1.43 -1.93
CA VAL A 40 -17.99 -2.45 -2.64
C VAL A 40 -16.65 -2.64 -1.92
N ILE A 41 -16.36 -3.88 -1.52
CA ILE A 41 -15.21 -4.24 -0.67
C ILE A 41 -14.38 -5.31 -1.38
N ASP A 42 -13.05 -5.19 -1.33
CA ASP A 42 -12.15 -6.25 -1.78
C ASP A 42 -12.15 -7.38 -0.73
N SER A 43 -12.45 -8.59 -1.19
CA SER A 43 -12.58 -9.77 -0.31
C SER A 43 -11.26 -10.20 0.33
N GLN A 44 -10.12 -9.91 -0.31
CA GLN A 44 -8.78 -10.28 0.13
C GLN A 44 -8.20 -9.26 1.11
N THR A 45 -8.27 -7.96 0.78
CA THR A 45 -7.74 -6.90 1.66
C THR A 45 -8.72 -6.49 2.75
N ARG A 46 -10.02 -6.76 2.55
CA ARG A 46 -11.14 -6.29 3.40
C ARG A 46 -11.29 -4.76 3.40
N GLU A 47 -10.75 -4.10 2.39
CA GLU A 47 -10.76 -2.64 2.24
C GLU A 47 -11.74 -2.22 1.13
N PRO A 48 -12.25 -0.98 1.15
CA PRO A 48 -13.15 -0.51 0.11
C PRO A 48 -12.51 -0.45 -1.28
N ILE A 49 -13.32 -0.64 -2.33
CA ILE A 49 -12.89 -0.47 -3.72
C ILE A 49 -13.49 0.81 -4.28
N SER A 50 -12.64 1.80 -4.57
CA SER A 50 -13.07 3.04 -5.21
C SER A 50 -13.07 2.94 -6.74
N GLY A 51 -13.89 3.77 -7.37
CA GLY A 51 -13.94 3.87 -8.83
C GLY A 51 -14.66 2.71 -9.53
N VAL A 52 -15.37 1.84 -8.81
CA VAL A 52 -16.17 0.76 -9.40
C VAL A 52 -17.35 1.37 -10.11
N ALA A 53 -17.47 1.16 -11.42
CA ALA A 53 -18.66 1.54 -12.17
C ALA A 53 -19.81 0.61 -11.77
N VAL A 54 -20.94 1.18 -11.38
CA VAL A 54 -22.12 0.46 -10.88
C VAL A 54 -23.33 0.85 -11.72
N SER A 55 -23.91 -0.13 -12.42
CA SER A 55 -25.19 0.03 -13.09
C SER A 55 -26.29 -0.66 -12.29
N ILE A 56 -27.42 0.02 -12.03
CA ILE A 56 -28.57 -0.48 -11.27
C ILE A 56 -29.83 -0.10 -12.06
N GLY A 57 -30.40 -1.01 -12.84
CA GLY A 57 -31.43 -0.62 -13.83
C GLY A 57 -30.94 0.52 -14.73
N ASP A 58 -31.63 1.66 -14.73
CA ASP A 58 -31.27 2.87 -15.51
C ASP A 58 -30.26 3.79 -14.81
N TYR A 59 -29.86 3.48 -13.57
CA TYR A 59 -28.91 4.29 -12.81
C TYR A 59 -27.47 3.88 -13.13
N HIS A 60 -26.62 4.84 -13.46
CA HIS A 60 -25.18 4.66 -13.64
C HIS A 60 -24.43 5.51 -12.62
N LEU A 61 -23.70 4.84 -11.73
CA LEU A 61 -23.01 5.41 -10.57
C LEU A 61 -21.58 4.91 -10.54
N GLN A 62 -20.77 5.50 -9.68
CA GLN A 62 -19.42 5.02 -9.39
C GLN A 62 -19.20 5.03 -7.88
N THR A 63 -18.49 4.05 -7.34
CA THR A 63 -18.13 4.05 -5.92
C THR A 63 -17.22 5.23 -5.61
N ASP A 64 -17.50 5.91 -4.49
CA ASP A 64 -16.60 6.92 -3.96
C ASP A 64 -15.32 6.29 -3.37
N ARG A 65 -14.45 7.12 -2.77
CA ARG A 65 -13.19 6.64 -2.16
C ARG A 65 -13.39 5.62 -1.04
N THR A 66 -14.54 5.65 -0.38
CA THR A 66 -14.92 4.75 0.70
C THR A 66 -15.66 3.50 0.21
N GLY A 67 -15.71 3.32 -1.11
CA GLY A 67 -16.41 2.22 -1.78
C GLY A 67 -17.92 2.37 -1.80
N LEU A 68 -18.47 3.52 -1.37
CA LEU A 68 -19.90 3.70 -1.16
C LEU A 68 -20.62 4.08 -2.47
N VAL A 69 -21.80 3.50 -2.68
CA VAL A 69 -22.81 3.95 -3.65
C VAL A 69 -24.11 4.25 -2.91
N ARG A 70 -24.81 5.31 -3.34
CA ARG A 70 -26.07 5.75 -2.73
C ARG A 70 -27.07 6.26 -3.76
N ILE A 71 -28.31 5.77 -3.68
CA ILE A 71 -29.51 6.32 -4.34
C ILE A 71 -30.50 6.68 -3.24
N ALA A 72 -30.89 7.96 -3.16
CA ALA A 72 -31.61 8.47 -1.98
C ALA A 72 -33.05 7.96 -1.84
N ASP A 73 -33.76 7.72 -2.95
CA ASP A 73 -35.19 7.39 -2.95
C ASP A 73 -35.53 6.34 -4.03
N LEU A 74 -34.93 5.16 -3.92
CA LEU A 74 -35.16 4.08 -4.86
C LEU A 74 -36.48 3.35 -4.50
N PRO A 75 -37.40 3.10 -5.45
CA PRO A 75 -38.59 2.29 -5.18
C PRO A 75 -38.26 0.82 -4.86
N PRO A 76 -39.08 0.11 -4.06
CA PRO A 76 -38.96 -1.34 -3.92
C PRO A 76 -39.13 -2.04 -5.26
N GLY A 77 -38.30 -3.06 -5.52
CA GLY A 77 -38.31 -3.78 -6.79
C GLY A 77 -37.10 -4.68 -6.94
N ASP A 78 -37.09 -5.42 -8.04
CA ASP A 78 -35.95 -6.23 -8.47
C ASP A 78 -35.08 -5.40 -9.41
N TYR A 79 -33.82 -5.22 -9.05
CA TYR A 79 -32.86 -4.44 -9.82
C TYR A 79 -31.75 -5.33 -10.34
N ALA A 80 -31.60 -5.39 -11.66
CA ALA A 80 -30.40 -5.92 -12.28
C ALA A 80 -29.22 -4.99 -11.97
N MET A 81 -28.14 -5.56 -11.44
CA MET A 81 -26.94 -4.85 -11.05
C MET A 81 -25.73 -5.40 -11.80
N ARG A 82 -24.88 -4.49 -12.28
CA ARG A 82 -23.60 -4.78 -12.92
C ARG A 82 -22.50 -3.92 -12.32
N LEU A 83 -21.43 -4.56 -11.84
CA LEU A 83 -20.27 -3.89 -11.28
C LEU A 83 -19.04 -4.16 -12.17
N GLU A 84 -18.33 -3.09 -12.53
CA GLU A 84 -17.16 -3.15 -13.39
C GLU A 84 -16.01 -2.31 -12.82
N ARG A 85 -14.86 -2.95 -12.66
CA ARG A 85 -13.63 -2.32 -12.21
C ARG A 85 -12.44 -3.08 -12.77
N GLN A 86 -11.47 -2.37 -13.33
CA GLN A 86 -10.23 -2.99 -13.81
C GLN A 86 -9.60 -3.84 -12.71
N TRP A 87 -9.05 -5.00 -13.08
CA TRP A 87 -8.46 -6.02 -12.18
C TRP A 87 -9.44 -6.86 -11.36
N TYR A 88 -10.74 -6.65 -11.56
CA TYR A 88 -11.80 -7.48 -10.97
C TYR A 88 -12.66 -8.08 -12.10
N PRO A 89 -13.14 -9.32 -11.95
CA PRO A 89 -14.17 -9.84 -12.83
C PRO A 89 -15.42 -8.98 -12.77
N THR A 90 -16.11 -8.80 -13.90
CA THR A 90 -17.44 -8.23 -13.92
C THR A 90 -18.38 -9.06 -13.05
N ALA A 91 -19.18 -8.40 -12.21
CA ALA A 91 -20.20 -9.04 -11.40
C ALA A 91 -21.59 -8.59 -11.84
N ASP A 92 -22.40 -9.54 -12.32
CA ASP A 92 -23.80 -9.33 -12.71
C ASP A 92 -24.72 -10.14 -11.77
N PHE A 93 -25.71 -9.50 -11.15
CA PHE A 93 -26.68 -10.15 -10.25
C PHE A 93 -27.96 -9.33 -10.12
N THR A 94 -28.98 -9.86 -9.44
CA THR A 94 -30.24 -9.15 -9.15
C THR A 94 -30.40 -8.93 -7.66
N VAL A 95 -30.78 -7.72 -7.26
CA VAL A 95 -31.09 -7.36 -5.87
C VAL A 95 -32.58 -7.12 -5.72
N HIS A 96 -33.20 -7.84 -4.78
CA HIS A 96 -34.57 -7.60 -4.35
C HIS A 96 -34.59 -6.51 -3.26
N TYR A 97 -34.92 -5.29 -3.64
CA TYR A 97 -34.93 -4.15 -2.72
C TYR A 97 -36.32 -3.92 -2.11
N VAL A 98 -36.35 -3.77 -0.78
CA VAL A 98 -37.59 -3.61 0.01
C VAL A 98 -37.63 -2.32 0.83
N GLY A 99 -36.87 -1.29 0.43
CA GLY A 99 -36.82 -0.01 1.15
C GLY A 99 -35.88 0.01 2.36
N ARG A 100 -34.85 -0.84 2.38
CA ARG A 100 -33.88 -0.96 3.48
C ARG A 100 -32.45 -1.12 2.94
N PRO A 101 -31.40 -0.69 3.67
CA PRO A 101 -30.02 -0.87 3.25
C PRO A 101 -29.73 -2.33 2.85
N VAL A 102 -28.94 -2.50 1.80
CA VAL A 102 -28.53 -3.81 1.30
C VAL A 102 -27.15 -4.16 1.82
N GLU A 103 -26.80 -5.44 1.81
CA GLU A 103 -25.49 -5.89 2.26
C GLU A 103 -24.38 -5.37 1.34
N ASP A 104 -23.19 -5.18 1.92
CA ASP A 104 -22.00 -4.82 1.16
C ASP A 104 -21.65 -5.94 0.16
N ILE A 105 -21.15 -5.53 -1.00
CA ILE A 105 -20.81 -6.43 -2.10
C ILE A 105 -19.30 -6.64 -2.12
N TYR A 106 -18.89 -7.90 -2.17
CA TYR A 106 -17.48 -8.29 -2.15
C TYR A 106 -17.02 -8.70 -3.54
N LEU A 107 -15.95 -8.07 -4.02
CA LEU A 107 -15.25 -8.47 -5.25
C LEU A 107 -13.90 -9.09 -4.88
N THR A 108 -13.42 -10.00 -5.72
CA THR A 108 -12.12 -10.65 -5.55
C THR A 108 -11.29 -10.41 -6.80
N SER A 109 -10.10 -9.82 -6.64
CA SER A 109 -9.19 -9.67 -7.77
C SER A 109 -8.66 -11.03 -8.24
N ASN A 110 -8.58 -11.21 -9.56
CA ASN A 110 -7.95 -12.38 -10.18
C ASN A 110 -6.45 -12.17 -10.44
N ILE A 111 -5.89 -11.02 -10.05
CA ILE A 111 -4.47 -10.76 -10.19
C ILE A 111 -3.69 -11.59 -9.17
N ARG A 112 -2.63 -12.24 -9.67
CA ARG A 112 -1.69 -13.03 -8.89
C ARG A 112 -0.30 -12.47 -9.13
N LEU A 113 0.29 -11.94 -8.06
CA LEU A 113 1.61 -11.33 -8.07
C LEU A 113 2.58 -12.26 -7.34
N GLN A 114 3.82 -12.31 -7.83
CA GLN A 114 4.86 -13.21 -7.35
C GLN A 114 5.62 -12.63 -6.16
N GLY A 115 5.99 -13.50 -5.21
CA GLY A 115 6.82 -13.17 -4.06
C GLY A 115 6.10 -12.40 -2.97
N ALA A 116 6.85 -11.59 -2.24
CA ALA A 116 6.36 -10.83 -1.11
C ALA A 116 6.87 -9.39 -1.12
N ILE A 117 6.22 -8.51 -0.37
CA ILE A 117 6.71 -7.15 -0.08
C ILE A 117 7.15 -7.10 1.38
N LEU A 118 8.38 -6.65 1.64
CA LEU A 118 8.77 -6.21 2.99
C LEU A 118 8.47 -4.73 3.13
N TYR A 119 8.02 -4.29 4.30
CA TYR A 119 7.71 -2.89 4.53
C TYR A 119 7.83 -2.52 6.02
N SER A 120 8.05 -1.22 6.28
CA SER A 120 7.98 -0.62 7.61
C SER A 120 6.51 -0.38 7.97
N GLY A 121 6.03 -0.94 9.08
CA GLY A 121 4.64 -0.82 9.52
C GLY A 121 4.52 -0.12 10.87
N ASP A 122 3.69 0.91 10.96
CA ASP A 122 3.35 1.58 12.22
C ASP A 122 1.89 1.32 12.59
N ARG A 123 1.67 0.42 13.56
CA ARG A 123 0.32 0.06 14.06
C ARG A 123 -0.02 0.62 15.43
N SER A 124 0.99 0.94 16.23
CA SER A 124 0.85 1.29 17.66
C SER A 124 1.79 2.41 18.11
N GLY A 125 2.37 3.16 17.17
CA GLY A 125 3.39 4.17 17.43
C GLY A 125 4.81 3.61 17.50
N ASN A 126 5.00 2.31 17.24
CA ASN A 126 6.30 1.70 17.01
C ASN A 126 6.37 1.21 15.56
N ARG A 127 7.50 1.45 14.88
CA ARG A 127 7.70 1.02 13.50
C ARG A 127 8.40 -0.32 13.53
N ASP A 128 7.77 -1.32 12.94
CA ASP A 128 8.27 -2.70 12.88
C ASP A 128 8.38 -3.17 11.42
N ILE A 129 9.11 -4.26 11.17
CA ILE A 129 9.22 -4.83 9.83
C ILE A 129 8.19 -5.94 9.62
N TYR A 130 7.42 -5.82 8.54
CA TYR A 130 6.41 -6.77 8.13
C TYR A 130 6.70 -7.33 6.74
N GLN A 131 6.09 -8.48 6.45
CA GLN A 131 6.02 -9.08 5.13
C GLN A 131 4.56 -9.24 4.70
N LEU A 132 4.24 -8.79 3.49
CA LEU A 132 3.00 -9.05 2.78
C LEU A 132 3.26 -10.11 1.69
N ASP A 133 2.68 -11.29 1.86
CA ASP A 133 2.64 -12.31 0.82
C ASP A 133 1.69 -11.87 -0.30
N LEU A 134 2.19 -11.76 -1.54
CA LEU A 134 1.43 -11.14 -2.62
C LEU A 134 0.36 -12.06 -3.24
N ALA A 135 0.53 -13.38 -3.12
CA ALA A 135 -0.43 -14.36 -3.64
C ALA A 135 -1.64 -14.50 -2.72
N SER A 136 -1.40 -14.62 -1.41
CA SER A 136 -2.44 -14.83 -0.39
C SER A 136 -2.97 -13.55 0.24
N ARG A 137 -2.25 -12.42 0.09
CA ARG A 137 -2.48 -11.14 0.82
C ARG A 137 -2.28 -11.26 2.34
N SER A 138 -1.64 -12.33 2.79
CA SER A 138 -1.36 -12.52 4.22
C SER A 138 -0.24 -11.63 4.68
N VAL A 139 -0.36 -11.10 5.90
CA VAL A 139 0.67 -10.25 6.52
C VAL A 139 1.29 -10.99 7.70
N THR A 140 2.62 -10.97 7.81
CA THR A 140 3.38 -11.50 8.95
C THR A 140 4.34 -10.43 9.47
N GLN A 141 4.41 -10.25 10.78
CA GLN A 141 5.43 -9.40 11.41
C GLN A 141 6.73 -10.20 11.53
N LEU A 142 7.84 -9.67 10.99
CA LEU A 142 9.14 -10.35 10.99
C LEU A 142 10.05 -9.86 12.12
N VAL A 143 9.96 -8.58 12.45
CA VAL A 143 10.74 -7.92 13.50
C VAL A 143 9.77 -7.14 14.39
N ASP A 144 10.00 -7.20 15.70
CA ASP A 144 9.19 -6.56 16.75
C ASP A 144 10.12 -6.22 17.92
N TYR A 145 11.02 -5.25 17.68
CA TYR A 145 11.92 -4.77 18.73
C TYR A 145 11.33 -3.53 19.40
N PRO A 146 11.76 -3.17 20.63
CA PRO A 146 11.31 -1.93 21.27
C PRO A 146 11.76 -0.65 20.54
N SER A 147 12.73 -0.75 19.64
CA SER A 147 13.22 0.30 18.76
C SER A 147 12.33 0.46 17.52
N HIS A 148 12.55 1.54 16.78
CA HIS A 148 11.92 1.75 15.48
C HIS A 148 12.77 1.15 14.38
N GLU A 149 12.16 0.28 13.58
CA GLU A 149 12.75 -0.32 12.40
C GLU A 149 12.15 0.21 11.09
N GLY A 150 12.99 0.38 10.08
CA GLY A 150 12.56 0.87 8.77
C GLY A 150 13.37 0.35 7.59
N GLU A 151 12.95 0.76 6.41
CA GLU A 151 13.67 0.59 5.14
C GLU A 151 14.24 -0.83 4.92
N PRO A 152 13.42 -1.89 5.05
CA PRO A 152 13.89 -3.25 4.90
C PRO A 152 14.32 -3.50 3.45
N VAL A 153 15.38 -4.29 3.26
CA VAL A 153 15.83 -4.82 1.96
C VAL A 153 16.21 -6.29 2.08
N PRO A 154 15.70 -7.18 1.20
CA PRO A 154 16.09 -8.58 1.23
C PRO A 154 17.55 -8.76 0.80
N VAL A 155 18.27 -9.65 1.48
CA VAL A 155 19.61 -10.11 1.10
C VAL A 155 19.57 -11.57 0.61
N SER A 156 18.54 -12.31 1.02
CA SER A 156 18.22 -13.65 0.52
C SER A 156 16.76 -13.98 0.87
N SER A 157 16.32 -15.21 0.60
CA SER A 157 15.02 -15.71 1.05
C SER A 157 14.85 -15.77 2.58
N THR A 158 15.95 -15.72 3.34
CA THR A 158 15.94 -15.87 4.81
C THR A 158 16.63 -14.72 5.55
N ALA A 159 17.10 -13.70 4.83
CA ALA A 159 17.90 -12.63 5.38
C ALA A 159 17.47 -11.27 4.83
N MET A 160 17.56 -10.24 5.67
CA MET A 160 17.29 -8.87 5.26
C MET A 160 18.16 -7.89 6.04
N ILE A 161 18.41 -6.73 5.45
CA ILE A 161 18.99 -5.56 6.11
C ILE A 161 17.87 -4.55 6.33
N PHE A 162 17.92 -3.80 7.42
CA PHE A 162 16.96 -2.77 7.77
C PHE A 162 17.65 -1.69 8.60
N THR A 163 17.04 -0.51 8.70
CA THR A 163 17.47 0.53 9.63
C THR A 163 16.87 0.31 11.01
N SER A 164 17.61 0.60 12.08
CA SER A 164 17.07 0.61 13.44
C SER A 164 17.72 1.70 14.28
N ASN A 165 16.93 2.32 15.16
CA ASN A 165 17.39 3.32 16.12
C ASN A 165 17.73 2.72 17.51
N ALA A 166 17.95 1.41 17.59
CA ALA A 166 18.20 0.70 18.85
C ALA A 166 19.41 1.21 19.65
N ASN A 167 20.42 1.81 18.99
CA ASN A 167 21.60 2.36 19.66
C ASN A 167 21.47 3.86 20.01
N SER A 168 20.51 4.59 19.42
CA SER A 168 20.37 6.04 19.55
C SER A 168 18.98 6.48 19.10
N GLU A 169 18.25 7.26 19.92
CA GLU A 169 16.89 7.71 19.57
C GLU A 169 16.83 8.56 18.29
N ASN A 170 17.92 9.23 17.92
CA ASN A 170 17.97 10.21 16.83
C ASN A 170 18.82 9.75 15.63
N GLU A 171 19.44 8.59 15.69
CA GLU A 171 20.33 8.08 14.66
C GLU A 171 19.93 6.64 14.34
N GLU A 172 19.77 6.35 13.05
CA GLU A 172 19.50 5.01 12.56
C GLU A 172 20.81 4.35 12.16
N ASP A 173 20.98 3.08 12.52
CA ASP A 173 22.09 2.22 12.12
C ASP A 173 21.56 1.09 11.22
N LEU A 174 22.43 0.46 10.44
CA LEU A 174 22.04 -0.70 9.62
C LEU A 174 22.18 -2.00 10.43
N TYR A 175 21.12 -2.80 10.44
CA TYR A 175 21.08 -4.10 11.09
C TYR A 175 20.85 -5.21 10.06
N LEU A 176 21.50 -6.35 10.30
CA LEU A 176 21.28 -7.58 9.56
C LEU A 176 20.40 -8.52 10.39
N TYR A 177 19.29 -8.94 9.80
CA TYR A 177 18.42 -9.98 10.32
C TYR A 177 18.60 -11.27 9.51
N GLN A 178 18.67 -12.39 10.22
CA GLN A 178 18.67 -13.74 9.67
C GLN A 178 17.57 -14.54 10.37
N ALA A 179 16.71 -15.21 9.61
CA ALA A 179 15.61 -15.99 10.17
C ALA A 179 16.12 -17.00 11.21
N GLY A 180 15.51 -16.96 12.41
CA GLY A 180 15.88 -17.81 13.55
C GLY A 180 17.04 -17.28 14.40
N SER A 181 17.58 -16.09 14.12
CA SER A 181 18.61 -15.43 14.94
C SER A 181 18.22 -13.99 15.27
N PRO A 182 18.65 -13.43 16.43
CA PRO A 182 18.51 -12.01 16.70
C PRO A 182 19.25 -11.17 15.66
N ALA A 183 18.68 -10.01 15.31
CA ALA A 183 19.36 -9.06 14.44
C ALA A 183 20.63 -8.51 15.10
N GLN A 184 21.62 -8.17 14.28
CA GLN A 184 22.91 -7.64 14.72
C GLN A 184 23.26 -6.39 13.93
N ALA A 185 23.95 -5.45 14.58
CA ALA A 185 24.43 -4.26 13.91
C ALA A 185 25.42 -4.65 12.79
N LEU A 186 25.13 -4.22 11.57
CA LEU A 186 25.98 -4.39 10.39
C LEU A 186 26.84 -3.15 10.16
N CYS A 187 26.28 -1.97 10.39
CA CYS A 187 26.99 -0.71 10.33
C CYS A 187 26.48 0.23 11.42
N SER A 188 27.41 0.68 12.28
CA SER A 188 27.16 1.74 13.25
C SER A 188 28.30 2.74 13.18
N SER A 189 28.04 3.89 12.56
CA SER A 189 29.06 4.93 12.35
C SER A 189 29.07 6.01 13.44
N GLY A 190 28.18 5.91 14.44
CA GLY A 190 27.91 6.98 15.41
C GLY A 190 27.20 8.19 14.79
N LYS A 191 26.62 7.98 13.59
CA LYS A 191 25.82 8.89 12.77
C LYS A 191 24.82 8.03 11.98
N THR A 192 23.81 8.66 11.39
CA THR A 192 22.80 7.97 10.60
C THR A 192 23.41 7.22 9.41
N ASP A 193 23.14 5.92 9.34
CA ASP A 193 23.35 5.01 8.22
C ASP A 193 21.98 4.46 7.78
N ASN A 194 21.51 4.82 6.58
CA ASN A 194 20.17 4.52 6.09
C ASN A 194 20.10 4.30 4.57
N GLN A 195 18.90 4.16 4.04
CA GLN A 195 18.55 3.94 2.64
C GLN A 195 19.35 2.76 2.04
N PRO A 196 19.32 1.57 2.67
CA PRO A 196 20.05 0.43 2.18
C PRO A 196 19.44 -0.09 0.88
N THR A 197 20.29 -0.58 -0.02
CA THR A 197 19.91 -1.29 -1.24
C THR A 197 20.94 -2.39 -1.49
N VAL A 198 20.50 -3.53 -2.02
CA VAL A 198 21.36 -4.70 -2.22
C VAL A 198 21.21 -5.23 -3.65
N ASP A 199 22.30 -5.74 -4.22
CA ASP A 199 22.24 -6.45 -5.51
C ASP A 199 21.50 -7.79 -5.38
N GLN A 200 21.12 -8.39 -6.51
CA GLN A 200 20.30 -9.61 -6.52
C GLN A 200 20.99 -10.79 -5.82
N ASP A 201 22.32 -10.86 -5.86
CA ASP A 201 23.12 -11.91 -5.23
C ASP A 201 23.32 -11.69 -3.71
N GLY A 202 22.97 -10.53 -3.17
CA GLY A 202 23.21 -10.17 -1.79
C GLY A 202 24.68 -9.91 -1.44
N LYS A 203 25.52 -9.59 -2.42
CA LYS A 203 26.98 -9.40 -2.31
C LYS A 203 27.37 -7.96 -2.08
N ILE A 204 26.59 -7.02 -2.58
CA ILE A 204 26.92 -5.60 -2.57
C ILE A 204 25.77 -4.85 -1.89
N LEU A 205 26.04 -4.31 -0.70
CA LEU A 205 25.17 -3.34 -0.05
C LEU A 205 25.65 -1.94 -0.44
N ILE A 206 24.76 -1.11 -0.96
CA ILE A 206 24.95 0.33 -1.08
C ILE A 206 23.99 1.02 -0.10
N PHE A 207 24.43 2.09 0.54
CA PHE A 207 23.63 2.80 1.53
C PHE A 207 24.08 4.25 1.65
N HIS A 208 23.24 5.10 2.23
CA HIS A 208 23.58 6.47 2.58
C HIS A 208 24.10 6.56 4.01
N SER A 209 25.07 7.43 4.26
CA SER A 209 25.62 7.69 5.60
C SER A 209 26.00 9.14 5.80
N THR A 210 25.72 9.65 6.99
CA THR A 210 26.07 11.01 7.44
C THR A 210 27.35 11.08 8.26
N ARG A 211 28.15 9.99 8.29
CA ARG A 211 29.41 9.88 9.05
C ARG A 211 30.43 10.98 8.81
N ASN A 212 30.36 11.67 7.67
CA ASN A 212 31.28 12.74 7.28
C ASN A 212 30.60 14.13 7.16
N THR A 213 29.48 14.34 7.87
CA THR A 213 28.66 15.56 7.94
C THR A 213 27.93 16.03 6.68
N THR A 214 28.36 15.64 5.47
CA THR A 214 27.73 16.09 4.21
C THR A 214 26.78 15.07 3.57
N GLY A 215 26.65 13.87 4.15
CA GLY A 215 25.86 12.78 3.57
C GLY A 215 26.53 12.21 2.31
N ARG A 216 26.87 10.93 2.32
CA ARG A 216 27.49 10.26 1.17
C ARG A 216 26.91 8.88 0.99
N ILE A 217 27.15 8.34 -0.19
CA ILE A 217 26.83 6.98 -0.56
C ILE A 217 28.05 6.11 -0.30
N TYR A 218 27.84 5.02 0.42
CA TYR A 218 28.85 4.04 0.80
C TYR A 218 28.50 2.65 0.27
N GLN A 219 29.54 1.83 0.13
CA GLN A 219 29.45 0.41 -0.24
C GLN A 219 29.98 -0.48 0.87
N TYR A 220 29.31 -1.61 1.09
CA TYR A 220 29.83 -2.79 1.79
C TYR A 220 29.85 -4.01 0.87
N SER A 221 30.94 -4.76 0.95
CA SER A 221 30.98 -6.14 0.42
C SER A 221 30.44 -7.08 1.49
N LEU A 222 29.40 -7.84 1.14
CA LEU A 222 28.75 -8.84 1.99
C LEU A 222 29.26 -10.24 1.66
N SER A 223 29.37 -11.09 2.68
CA SER A 223 29.72 -12.49 2.48
C SER A 223 28.56 -13.22 1.80
N THR A 224 28.89 -14.12 0.87
CA THR A 224 27.91 -15.00 0.22
C THR A 224 27.59 -16.25 1.05
N SER A 225 28.24 -16.41 2.19
CA SER A 225 28.10 -17.59 3.04
C SER A 225 26.76 -17.58 3.75
N VAL A 226 25.83 -18.43 3.29
CA VAL A 226 24.65 -18.78 4.06
C VAL A 226 25.08 -19.64 5.25
N PRO A 227 24.54 -19.43 6.47
CA PRO A 227 23.51 -18.45 6.87
C PRO A 227 24.06 -17.15 7.46
N THR A 228 25.37 -17.03 7.68
CA THR A 228 25.97 -15.92 8.44
C THR A 228 26.42 -14.79 7.51
N ARG A 229 25.55 -14.30 6.61
CA ARG A 229 25.90 -13.12 5.80
C ARG A 229 26.45 -12.04 6.74
N SER A 230 27.53 -11.38 6.36
CA SER A 230 28.24 -10.40 7.21
C SER A 230 29.08 -9.49 6.33
N ALA A 231 29.40 -8.29 6.81
CA ALA A 231 30.36 -7.43 6.12
C ALA A 231 31.74 -8.11 6.07
N VAL A 232 32.33 -8.18 4.87
CA VAL A 232 33.66 -8.76 4.63
C VAL A 232 34.76 -7.70 4.71
N SER A 233 34.39 -6.43 4.52
CA SER A 233 35.28 -5.27 4.59
C SER A 233 34.60 -4.12 5.32
N GLY A 234 35.37 -3.10 5.69
CA GLY A 234 34.81 -1.81 6.08
C GLY A 234 34.07 -1.12 4.93
N PRO A 235 33.29 -0.06 5.23
CA PRO A 235 32.52 0.66 4.22
C PRO A 235 33.44 1.57 3.40
N VAL A 236 33.18 1.66 2.10
CA VAL A 236 33.94 2.49 1.16
C VAL A 236 33.06 3.61 0.63
N GLU A 237 33.53 4.86 0.70
CA GLU A 237 32.81 6.01 0.14
C GLU A 237 32.82 5.94 -1.40
N LEU A 238 31.65 6.08 -2.02
CA LEU A 238 31.50 6.08 -3.47
C LEU A 238 31.35 7.49 -4.06
N THR A 239 30.47 8.32 -3.47
CA THR A 239 30.13 9.65 -4.00
C THR A 239 29.25 10.45 -3.03
N GLU A 240 29.15 11.76 -3.28
CA GLU A 240 28.07 12.61 -2.75
C GLU A 240 26.70 12.21 -3.29
N GLY A 241 25.69 12.33 -2.45
CA GLY A 241 24.29 12.06 -2.78
C GLY A 241 23.57 11.27 -1.69
N TYR A 242 22.31 10.94 -1.96
CA TYR A 242 21.40 10.18 -1.10
C TYR A 242 20.46 9.33 -1.96
N GLU A 243 19.62 8.51 -1.32
CA GLU A 243 18.67 7.57 -1.94
C GLU A 243 19.32 6.69 -3.03
N PRO A 244 20.36 5.91 -2.69
CA PRO A 244 21.00 5.04 -3.67
C PRO A 244 20.14 3.84 -4.04
N ALA A 245 20.26 3.38 -5.28
CA ALA A 245 19.66 2.15 -5.78
C ALA A 245 20.65 1.40 -6.68
N ILE A 246 21.09 0.22 -6.24
CA ILE A 246 21.94 -0.67 -7.06
C ILE A 246 21.05 -1.53 -7.95
N ASN A 247 21.46 -1.74 -9.21
CA ASN A 247 20.70 -2.60 -10.11
C ASN A 247 20.89 -4.09 -9.77
N PRO A 248 20.00 -4.98 -10.23
CA PRO A 248 20.04 -6.41 -9.88
C PRO A 248 21.40 -7.07 -10.15
N SER A 249 22.04 -6.72 -11.28
CA SER A 249 23.35 -7.25 -11.67
C SER A 249 24.55 -6.73 -10.85
N GLY A 250 24.36 -5.73 -9.98
CA GLY A 250 25.44 -5.12 -9.20
C GLY A 250 26.40 -4.22 -9.99
N THR A 251 26.01 -3.75 -11.17
CA THR A 251 26.89 -3.02 -12.11
C THR A 251 26.58 -1.54 -12.23
N TRP A 252 25.38 -1.09 -11.84
CA TRP A 252 24.97 0.31 -11.90
C TRP A 252 24.36 0.75 -10.58
N VAL A 253 24.64 2.00 -10.20
CA VAL A 253 24.04 2.67 -9.03
C VAL A 253 23.33 3.92 -9.54
N ALA A 254 22.03 4.01 -9.25
CA ALA A 254 21.26 5.24 -9.35
C ALA A 254 21.29 5.97 -8.00
N TYR A 255 21.24 7.29 -8.01
CA TYR A 255 21.24 8.09 -6.78
C TYR A 255 20.78 9.52 -7.03
N ILE A 256 20.37 10.22 -5.97
CA ILE A 256 20.04 11.64 -6.02
C ILE A 256 21.24 12.46 -5.58
N ASN A 257 21.63 13.45 -6.38
CA ASN A 257 22.62 14.45 -6.00
C ASN A 257 22.20 15.82 -6.55
N SER A 258 22.18 16.83 -5.67
CA SER A 258 21.77 18.20 -6.01
C SER A 258 20.38 18.26 -6.67
N ASN A 259 19.41 17.51 -6.11
CA ASN A 259 18.04 17.34 -6.62
C ASN A 259 17.95 16.82 -8.08
N GLN A 260 18.97 16.11 -8.54
CA GLN A 260 19.00 15.49 -9.84
C GLN A 260 19.19 13.98 -9.68
N LEU A 261 18.52 13.19 -10.51
CA LEU A 261 18.73 11.76 -10.61
C LEU A 261 19.97 11.46 -11.45
N TRP A 262 20.93 10.77 -10.86
CA TRP A 262 22.18 10.33 -11.49
C TRP A 262 22.22 8.81 -11.61
N VAL A 263 22.99 8.33 -12.58
CA VAL A 263 23.42 6.93 -12.67
C VAL A 263 24.93 6.86 -12.90
N ALA A 264 25.56 5.84 -12.33
CA ALA A 264 26.99 5.59 -12.46
C ALA A 264 27.27 4.09 -12.49
N LYS A 265 28.31 3.70 -13.21
CA LYS A 265 28.77 2.31 -13.28
C LYS A 265 29.60 1.98 -12.05
N LEU A 266 29.25 0.90 -11.36
CA LEU A 266 30.00 0.38 -10.22
C LEU A 266 31.18 -0.47 -10.72
N THR A 267 32.39 -0.11 -10.33
CA THR A 267 33.63 -0.78 -10.70
C THR A 267 34.45 -1.09 -9.45
N GLY A 268 34.28 -2.30 -8.91
CA GLY A 268 34.93 -2.71 -7.65
C GLY A 268 34.37 -1.92 -6.47
N SER A 269 35.14 -0.97 -5.95
CA SER A 269 34.75 -0.09 -4.82
C SER A 269 34.72 1.39 -5.23
N GLY A 270 34.46 1.67 -6.50
CA GLY A 270 34.37 3.03 -7.04
C GLY A 270 33.33 3.17 -8.14
N LEU A 271 33.02 4.40 -8.51
CA LEU A 271 32.07 4.74 -9.57
C LEU A 271 32.77 5.33 -10.79
N SER A 272 32.32 4.92 -11.98
CA SER A 272 32.70 5.46 -13.29
C SER A 272 31.44 5.80 -14.10
N ASP A 273 31.61 6.39 -15.30
CA ASP A 273 30.51 6.69 -16.23
C ASP A 273 29.33 7.45 -15.58
N LYS A 274 29.63 8.42 -14.69
CA LYS A 274 28.62 9.22 -13.97
C LYS A 274 27.86 10.13 -14.94
N ARG A 275 26.53 10.02 -14.97
CA ARG A 275 25.67 10.85 -15.81
C ARG A 275 24.37 11.23 -15.10
N ALA A 276 23.95 12.48 -15.26
CA ALA A 276 22.63 12.93 -14.85
C ALA A 276 21.59 12.49 -15.89
N LEU A 277 20.43 11.99 -15.44
CA LEU A 277 19.31 11.64 -16.31
C LEU A 277 18.50 12.90 -16.66
N PRO A 278 18.00 13.05 -17.89
CA PRO A 278 17.44 14.31 -18.40
C PRO A 278 16.07 14.70 -17.84
N ALA A 279 15.55 13.96 -16.85
CA ALA A 279 14.24 14.23 -16.25
C ALA A 279 14.28 15.57 -15.50
N LYS A 280 13.58 16.59 -16.02
CA LYS A 280 13.36 17.89 -15.36
C LYS A 280 12.29 17.79 -14.28
N LEU A 281 12.49 16.89 -13.34
CA LEU A 281 11.56 16.58 -12.24
C LEU A 281 12.25 16.87 -10.90
N ASP A 282 11.50 16.79 -9.81
CA ASP A 282 12.03 16.69 -8.44
C ASP A 282 12.03 15.20 -8.02
N PRO A 283 13.03 14.40 -8.42
CA PRO A 283 13.04 12.95 -8.23
C PRO A 283 13.38 12.54 -6.79
N GLY A 284 12.91 11.35 -6.41
CA GLY A 284 13.32 10.63 -5.22
C GLY A 284 13.03 9.12 -5.33
N ASN A 285 13.59 8.36 -4.40
CA ASN A 285 13.41 6.91 -4.22
C ASN A 285 13.53 6.10 -5.52
N PRO A 286 14.68 6.15 -6.21
CA PRO A 286 14.88 5.36 -7.42
C PRO A 286 14.89 3.85 -7.11
N CYS A 287 14.41 3.02 -8.03
CA CYS A 287 14.52 1.56 -7.96
C CYS A 287 14.58 0.92 -9.35
N TRP A 288 15.52 0.00 -9.53
CA TRP A 288 15.74 -0.66 -10.81
C TRP A 288 14.73 -1.76 -11.06
N SER A 289 14.30 -1.92 -12.31
CA SER A 289 13.55 -3.10 -12.73
C SER A 289 14.39 -4.37 -12.58
N PRO A 290 13.76 -5.54 -12.39
CA PRO A 290 14.46 -6.82 -12.24
C PRO A 290 15.37 -7.21 -13.42
N ASP A 291 15.12 -6.68 -14.62
CA ASP A 291 15.97 -6.86 -15.80
C ASP A 291 17.05 -5.76 -15.96
N GLY A 292 16.98 -4.69 -15.18
CA GLY A 292 17.88 -3.53 -15.26
C GLY A 292 17.63 -2.61 -16.46
N GLU A 293 16.57 -2.82 -17.25
CA GLU A 293 16.28 -1.99 -18.43
C GLU A 293 15.54 -0.68 -18.08
N TYR A 294 14.90 -0.63 -16.93
CA TYR A 294 14.10 0.49 -16.46
C TYR A 294 14.52 0.92 -15.06
N LEU A 295 14.32 2.19 -14.77
CA LEU A 295 14.47 2.77 -13.44
C LEU A 295 13.16 3.49 -13.08
N ALA A 296 12.47 3.00 -12.05
CA ALA A 296 11.33 3.70 -11.48
C ALA A 296 11.81 4.68 -10.41
N PHE A 297 11.05 5.75 -10.19
CA PHE A 297 11.31 6.76 -9.16
C PHE A 297 10.02 7.53 -8.90
N ASP A 298 9.86 8.10 -7.70
CA ASP A 298 8.80 9.08 -7.48
C ASP A 298 9.30 10.49 -7.75
N ALA A 299 8.44 11.36 -8.26
CA ALA A 299 8.83 12.73 -8.53
C ALA A 299 7.66 13.71 -8.54
N ARG A 300 7.97 14.99 -8.38
CA ARG A 300 7.02 16.07 -8.66
C ARG A 300 7.23 16.62 -10.07
N ASN A 301 6.13 16.82 -10.79
CA ASN A 301 6.12 17.52 -12.09
C ASN A 301 6.25 19.03 -11.93
N GLU A 302 5.86 19.57 -10.78
CA GLU A 302 5.84 21.00 -10.51
C GLU A 302 6.17 21.31 -9.04
N PRO A 303 6.70 22.50 -8.73
CA PRO A 303 6.99 22.90 -7.36
C PRO A 303 5.73 22.80 -6.47
N LYS A 304 5.83 22.06 -5.36
CA LYS A 304 4.74 21.81 -4.39
C LYS A 304 3.58 20.97 -4.92
N GLY A 305 3.67 20.41 -6.13
CA GLY A 305 2.73 19.40 -6.61
C GLY A 305 2.88 18.06 -5.89
N PRO A 306 1.92 17.15 -6.06
CA PRO A 306 2.03 15.79 -5.53
C PRO A 306 3.17 15.02 -6.20
N ARG A 307 3.65 13.99 -5.50
CA ARG A 307 4.57 13.00 -6.05
C ARG A 307 3.81 11.90 -6.78
N TYR A 308 4.26 11.57 -7.98
CA TYR A 308 3.77 10.43 -8.76
C TYR A 308 4.92 9.49 -9.10
N ILE A 309 4.58 8.27 -9.50
CA ILE A 309 5.55 7.27 -9.95
C ILE A 309 5.85 7.48 -11.43
N PHE A 310 7.13 7.55 -11.76
CA PHE A 310 7.67 7.62 -13.11
C PHE A 310 8.59 6.43 -13.35
N VAL A 311 8.74 6.10 -14.63
CA VAL A 311 9.72 5.12 -15.12
C VAL A 311 10.53 5.77 -16.22
N ILE A 312 11.85 5.61 -16.18
CA ILE A 312 12.74 5.96 -17.28
C ILE A 312 13.34 4.69 -17.89
N ARG A 313 13.28 4.58 -19.22
CA ARG A 313 13.97 3.52 -19.97
C ARG A 313 15.43 3.87 -20.13
N MET A 314 16.32 2.94 -19.79
CA MET A 314 17.76 3.23 -19.68
C MET A 314 18.48 3.29 -21.04
N GLU A 315 17.90 2.71 -22.08
CA GLU A 315 18.45 2.72 -23.44
C GLU A 315 18.41 4.14 -24.06
N ASP A 316 17.25 4.80 -24.01
CA ASP A 316 17.00 6.06 -24.70
C ASP A 316 16.51 7.20 -23.79
N HIS A 317 16.44 6.95 -22.48
CA HIS A 317 16.00 7.90 -21.45
C HIS A 317 14.56 8.39 -21.63
N ALA A 318 13.71 7.61 -22.31
CA ALA A 318 12.28 7.90 -22.40
C ALA A 318 11.63 7.82 -21.01
N VAL A 319 10.95 8.90 -20.60
CA VAL A 319 10.27 9.01 -19.30
C VAL A 319 8.77 8.81 -19.48
N GLN A 320 8.18 7.94 -18.65
CA GLN A 320 6.75 7.67 -18.59
C GLN A 320 6.23 7.93 -17.17
N GLN A 321 5.18 8.72 -17.04
CA GLN A 321 4.40 8.79 -15.80
C GLN A 321 3.48 7.57 -15.72
N VAL A 322 3.55 6.81 -14.63
CA VAL A 322 2.81 5.56 -14.44
C VAL A 322 1.54 5.77 -13.63
N THR A 323 1.56 6.67 -12.65
CA THR A 323 0.41 6.92 -11.77
C THR A 323 -0.07 8.37 -11.84
N ALA A 324 -1.36 8.58 -11.58
CA ALA A 324 -2.00 9.89 -11.55
C ALA A 324 -3.24 9.87 -10.65
N ASP A 325 -3.63 11.02 -10.11
CA ASP A 325 -4.93 11.26 -9.46
C ASP A 325 -5.76 12.19 -10.36
N PHE A 326 -6.65 11.69 -11.23
CA PHE A 326 -7.58 12.54 -11.98
C PHE A 326 -8.87 12.78 -11.19
N GLY A 327 -9.36 14.02 -11.24
CA GLY A 327 -10.73 14.35 -10.82
C GLY A 327 -11.00 14.29 -9.31
N SER A 328 -9.96 14.18 -8.48
CA SER A 328 -10.12 14.06 -7.04
C SER A 328 -9.72 15.36 -6.34
N ALA A 329 -10.56 15.84 -5.42
CA ALA A 329 -10.31 17.10 -4.69
C ALA A 329 -9.06 17.04 -3.78
N LYS A 330 -8.50 15.85 -3.54
CA LYS A 330 -7.34 15.61 -2.70
C LYS A 330 -6.29 14.84 -3.49
N MET A 331 -5.16 15.47 -3.78
CA MET A 331 -4.00 14.80 -4.36
C MET A 331 -3.25 14.06 -3.26
N SER A 332 -2.84 12.81 -3.52
CA SER A 332 -2.03 12.01 -2.60
C SER A 332 -0.65 11.77 -3.19
N ASP A 333 0.39 11.80 -2.34
CA ASP A 333 1.73 11.43 -2.78
C ASP A 333 1.80 9.92 -3.01
N HIS A 334 2.30 9.52 -4.17
CA HIS A 334 2.68 8.15 -4.49
C HIS A 334 4.20 8.06 -4.34
N ARG A 335 4.68 7.24 -3.39
CA ARG A 335 6.11 7.22 -3.01
C ARG A 335 6.66 5.81 -2.93
N HIS A 336 7.98 5.72 -2.91
CA HIS A 336 8.74 4.49 -2.71
C HIS A 336 8.30 3.41 -3.70
N PRO A 337 8.47 3.65 -5.02
CA PRO A 337 8.16 2.63 -5.99
C PRO A 337 9.03 1.39 -5.76
N GLY A 338 8.49 0.23 -6.09
CA GLY A 338 9.25 -1.00 -6.23
C GLY A 338 8.62 -1.91 -7.28
N TRP A 339 9.39 -2.87 -7.78
CA TRP A 339 8.97 -3.73 -8.87
C TRP A 339 8.52 -5.09 -8.36
N CYS A 340 7.53 -5.69 -9.00
CA CYS A 340 7.25 -7.10 -8.90
C CYS A 340 6.80 -7.66 -10.26
N LYS A 341 6.42 -8.93 -10.30
CA LYS A 341 5.89 -9.58 -11.49
C LYS A 341 4.55 -10.26 -11.20
N ASP A 342 3.70 -10.36 -12.20
CA ASP A 342 2.57 -11.29 -12.15
C ASP A 342 2.97 -12.71 -12.56
N GLU A 343 2.06 -13.69 -12.44
CA GLU A 343 2.30 -15.08 -12.85
C GLU A 343 2.67 -15.23 -14.34
N ALA A 344 2.30 -14.28 -15.20
CA ALA A 344 2.69 -14.26 -16.61
C ALA A 344 4.12 -13.73 -16.83
N GLY A 345 4.74 -13.17 -15.78
CA GLY A 345 6.06 -12.54 -15.84
C GLY A 345 6.03 -11.07 -16.24
N ASP A 346 4.85 -10.47 -16.40
CA ASP A 346 4.73 -9.06 -16.72
C ASP A 346 5.08 -8.20 -15.51
N PHE A 347 5.71 -7.05 -15.77
CA PHE A 347 6.12 -6.14 -14.71
C PHE A 347 4.94 -5.39 -14.09
N TRP A 348 4.99 -5.31 -12.77
CA TRP A 348 4.13 -4.46 -11.96
C TRP A 348 5.01 -3.53 -11.12
N LEU A 349 4.47 -2.36 -10.81
CA LEU A 349 5.03 -1.45 -9.83
C LEU A 349 4.12 -1.42 -8.62
N PHE A 350 4.68 -1.51 -7.43
CA PHE A 350 4.00 -1.14 -6.20
C PHE A 350 4.52 0.19 -5.66
N PHE A 351 3.70 0.85 -4.86
CA PHE A 351 4.01 2.14 -4.24
C PHE A 351 3.15 2.35 -2.99
N SER A 352 3.63 3.21 -2.10
CA SER A 352 2.92 3.61 -0.88
C SER A 352 2.15 4.90 -1.10
N THR A 353 0.86 4.93 -0.72
CA THR A 353 0.04 6.14 -0.75
C THR A 353 -1.19 6.09 0.16
N ALA A 354 -1.82 7.23 0.38
CA ALA A 354 -3.00 7.45 1.21
C ALA A 354 -4.23 7.83 0.35
N ILE A 355 -4.75 6.87 -0.44
CA ILE A 355 -5.90 7.10 -1.34
C ILE A 355 -7.23 7.03 -0.57
N ILE A 356 -7.48 5.91 0.13
CA ILE A 356 -8.76 5.65 0.82
C ILE A 356 -8.85 6.38 2.15
N TYR A 357 -7.75 6.37 2.92
CA TYR A 357 -7.71 6.90 4.28
C TYR A 357 -6.77 8.09 4.34
N ASP A 358 -7.18 9.17 5.01
CA ASP A 358 -6.39 10.40 5.01
C ASP A 358 -5.08 10.30 5.78
N THR A 359 -5.03 9.42 6.78
CA THR A 359 -3.91 9.29 7.72
C THR A 359 -3.20 7.95 7.64
N ARG A 360 -3.69 7.01 6.81
CA ARG A 360 -3.12 5.67 6.67
C ARG A 360 -2.51 5.52 5.28
N ILE A 361 -1.23 5.19 5.25
CA ILE A 361 -0.52 4.83 4.03
C ILE A 361 -0.69 3.33 3.79
N ASP A 362 -1.12 2.97 2.59
CA ASP A 362 -1.26 1.59 2.13
C ASP A 362 -0.41 1.36 0.88
N ILE A 363 -0.17 0.09 0.55
CA ILE A 363 0.61 -0.34 -0.61
C ILE A 363 -0.36 -0.69 -1.73
N TYR A 364 -0.16 -0.08 -2.90
CA TYR A 364 -0.93 -0.28 -4.11
C TYR A 364 -0.01 -0.82 -5.21
N GLY A 365 -0.58 -1.52 -6.19
CA GLY A 365 0.10 -2.05 -7.36
C GLY A 365 -0.54 -1.55 -8.64
N VAL A 366 0.27 -1.30 -9.67
CA VAL A 366 -0.16 -0.92 -11.03
C VAL A 366 0.64 -1.72 -12.05
N LYS A 367 -0.03 -2.25 -13.06
CA LYS A 367 0.66 -2.98 -14.13
C LYS A 367 1.47 -2.00 -14.97
N PHE A 368 2.76 -2.28 -15.16
CA PHE A 368 3.59 -1.43 -16.01
C PHE A 368 3.44 -1.84 -17.47
N ILE A 369 3.00 -0.90 -18.30
CA ILE A 369 2.86 -1.07 -19.75
C ILE A 369 3.63 0.07 -20.42
N PRO A 370 4.75 -0.20 -21.13
CA PRO A 370 5.53 0.84 -21.80
C PRO A 370 4.68 1.70 -22.73
N GLY A 371 4.79 3.02 -22.60
CA GLY A 371 4.08 4.01 -23.41
C GLY A 371 2.60 4.21 -23.04
N LYS A 372 2.05 3.44 -22.09
CA LYS A 372 0.69 3.67 -21.59
C LYS A 372 0.64 4.96 -20.77
N THR A 373 -0.35 5.81 -21.06
CA THR A 373 -0.66 6.99 -20.23
C THR A 373 -1.25 6.56 -18.89
N ALA A 374 -0.82 7.21 -17.81
CA ALA A 374 -1.39 6.98 -16.47
C ALA A 374 -2.91 7.18 -16.44
N ASP A 375 -3.60 6.41 -15.60
CA ASP A 375 -5.06 6.46 -15.38
C ASP A 375 -5.37 6.36 -13.86
N THR A 376 -6.42 7.03 -13.41
CA THR A 376 -6.81 7.25 -12.00
C THR A 376 -7.22 6.00 -11.26
N TYR A 377 -7.63 4.95 -11.98
CA TYR A 377 -8.08 3.70 -11.38
C TYR A 377 -7.31 2.50 -11.91
N ASP A 378 -6.12 2.70 -12.47
CA ASP A 378 -5.30 1.59 -12.97
C ASP A 378 -4.58 0.81 -11.85
N TRP A 379 -4.77 1.20 -10.60
CA TRP A 379 -4.15 0.58 -9.44
C TRP A 379 -5.08 -0.40 -8.71
N LEU A 380 -4.45 -1.30 -7.96
CA LEU A 380 -5.03 -2.32 -7.09
C LEU A 380 -4.41 -2.16 -5.69
N MET A 381 -5.21 -2.05 -4.63
CA MET A 381 -4.68 -2.09 -3.27
C MET A 381 -4.14 -3.49 -2.98
N LEU A 382 -2.89 -3.58 -2.52
CA LEU A 382 -2.23 -4.85 -2.21
C LEU A 382 -2.28 -5.16 -0.72
N SER A 383 -2.19 -4.13 0.13
CA SER A 383 -2.18 -4.28 1.59
C SER A 383 -3.54 -3.96 2.21
N GLY A 384 -4.02 -4.79 3.13
CA GLY A 384 -5.13 -4.45 4.02
C GLY A 384 -4.69 -4.14 5.45
N GLY A 385 -5.65 -3.81 6.31
CA GLY A 385 -5.46 -3.77 7.77
C GLY A 385 -4.96 -2.42 8.30
N SER A 386 -4.73 -2.36 9.61
CA SER A 386 -4.39 -1.13 10.31
C SER A 386 -2.94 -0.68 10.11
N GLY A 387 -2.69 0.60 10.43
CA GLY A 387 -1.35 1.18 10.45
C GLY A 387 -0.83 1.61 9.08
N SER A 388 0.08 2.58 9.10
CA SER A 388 0.76 3.08 7.90
C SER A 388 1.85 2.12 7.46
N LYS A 389 2.02 1.99 6.14
CA LYS A 389 2.92 1.02 5.49
C LYS A 389 3.85 1.78 4.55
N THR A 390 5.12 1.88 4.91
CA THR A 390 6.13 2.65 4.18
C THR A 390 7.31 1.78 3.77
N ASP A 391 8.17 2.34 2.91
CA ASP A 391 9.41 1.73 2.46
C ASP A 391 9.26 0.29 1.92
N PRO A 392 8.27 0.03 1.05
CA PRO A 392 8.05 -1.30 0.51
C PRO A 392 9.21 -1.72 -0.39
N THR A 393 9.63 -2.97 -0.29
CA THR A 393 10.64 -3.59 -1.17
C THR A 393 10.20 -4.98 -1.60
N TRP A 394 10.64 -5.42 -2.77
CA TRP A 394 10.25 -6.71 -3.30
C TRP A 394 11.20 -7.80 -2.84
N ARG A 395 10.65 -8.81 -2.17
CA ARG A 395 11.30 -10.09 -1.94
C ARG A 395 10.79 -11.07 -3.00
N SER A 396 11.53 -11.20 -4.09
CA SER A 396 11.22 -12.19 -5.13
C SER A 396 11.33 -13.61 -4.57
N GLU A 397 10.57 -14.55 -5.13
CA GLU A 397 10.79 -15.97 -4.84
C GLU A 397 12.12 -16.44 -5.48
N PRO A 398 12.77 -17.48 -4.90
CA PRO A 398 13.99 -18.08 -5.46
C PRO A 398 13.83 -18.70 -6.85
#